data_AF-A0A8D8MEF4-F1
#
_entry.id   AF-A0A8D8MEF4-F1
#
_cell.length_a   1.000
_cell.length_b   1.000
_cell.length_c   1.000
_cell.angle_alpha   90.00
_cell.angle_beta   90.00
_cell.angle_gamma   90.00
#
_symmetry.space_group_name_H-M   'P 1'
#
loop_
_entity.id
_entity.type
_entity.pdbx_description
1 polymer ?
#
loop_
_entity_poly.entity_id
_entity_poly.type
_entity_poly.pdbx_seq_one_letter_code
_entity_poly.pdbx_strand_id
1 'polypeptide(L)'
;HPIPHPPHPPPDPPAQKKPHVSLLHSYRQGWKSRHHHFMRYSDVKPKDERRPSLSDIASQKQILQKVNGWKIYHLRTQMENMATSEKEHSSKLTNLLETFEKKYDSNDREVNRVNELIKGNIQRNNVVQDQLLEAHGHLMKIFEHKNTVTDLITKNGNRRTIKKKDKY
;
A
#
# COMPACT_ATOMS: atom_id res chain seq x y z
N HIS A 1 -40.33 -66.57 30.00
CA HIS A 1 -39.84 -66.97 28.67
C HIS A 1 -39.27 -65.75 27.97
N PRO A 2 -38.03 -65.80 27.46
CA PRO A 2 -37.38 -64.64 26.83
C PRO A 2 -38.00 -64.33 25.45
N ILE A 3 -38.16 -63.04 25.17
CA ILE A 3 -38.74 -62.48 23.94
C ILE A 3 -37.68 -62.50 22.82
N PRO A 4 -37.97 -62.94 21.58
CA PRO A 4 -36.99 -62.96 20.50
C PRO A 4 -36.66 -61.54 20.01
N HIS A 5 -35.38 -61.27 19.77
CA HIS A 5 -34.94 -60.03 19.13
C HIS A 5 -35.34 -60.00 17.64
N PRO A 6 -35.77 -58.85 17.10
CA PRO A 6 -36.12 -58.71 15.70
C PRO A 6 -34.88 -58.79 14.79
N PRO A 7 -35.01 -59.31 13.56
CA PRO A 7 -33.90 -59.43 12.62
C PRO A 7 -33.43 -58.06 12.13
N HIS A 8 -32.11 -57.89 11.96
CA HIS A 8 -31.53 -56.68 11.39
C HIS A 8 -31.95 -56.48 9.92
N PRO A 9 -32.21 -55.23 9.48
CA PRO A 9 -32.54 -54.94 8.09
C PRO A 9 -31.33 -55.19 7.16
N PRO A 10 -31.57 -55.57 5.89
CA PRO A 10 -30.50 -55.81 4.93
C PRO A 10 -29.75 -54.50 4.60
N PRO A 11 -28.45 -54.58 4.25
CA PRO A 11 -27.66 -53.41 3.91
C PRO A 11 -28.15 -52.76 2.61
N ASP A 12 -28.21 -51.43 2.60
CA ASP A 12 -28.63 -50.64 1.44
C ASP A 12 -27.71 -50.88 0.22
N PRO A 13 -28.27 -50.87 -1.01
CA PRO A 13 -27.47 -51.03 -2.23
C PRO A 13 -26.50 -49.85 -2.42
N PRO A 14 -25.31 -50.08 -3.02
CA PRO A 14 -24.30 -49.05 -3.17
C PRO A 14 -24.81 -47.92 -4.07
N ALA A 15 -24.83 -46.70 -3.52
CA ALA A 15 -25.24 -45.50 -4.24
C ALA A 15 -24.37 -45.29 -5.49
N GLN A 16 -24.99 -45.27 -6.68
CA GLN A 16 -24.30 -44.94 -7.92
C GLN A 16 -23.79 -43.50 -7.86
N LYS A 17 -22.46 -43.33 -7.80
CA LYS A 17 -21.83 -42.01 -7.85
C LYS A 17 -22.12 -41.37 -9.21
N LYS A 18 -22.87 -40.27 -9.21
CA LYS A 18 -23.14 -39.48 -10.41
C LYS A 18 -21.81 -39.05 -11.04
N PRO A 19 -21.63 -39.16 -12.37
CA PRO A 19 -20.40 -38.75 -13.03
C PRO A 19 -20.16 -37.25 -12.77
N HIS A 20 -18.99 -36.93 -12.23
CA HIS A 20 -18.59 -35.56 -11.95
C HIS A 20 -18.30 -34.85 -13.28
N VAL A 21 -19.29 -34.13 -13.80
CA VAL A 21 -19.20 -33.41 -15.07
C VAL A 21 -18.31 -32.18 -14.86
N SER A 22 -17.05 -32.25 -15.27
CA SER A 22 -16.10 -31.14 -15.21
C SER A 22 -15.66 -30.76 -16.61
N LEU A 23 -15.85 -29.48 -16.98
CA LEU A 23 -15.32 -28.90 -18.22
C LEU A 23 -13.78 -28.94 -18.30
N LEU A 24 -13.10 -29.17 -17.16
CA LEU A 24 -11.64 -29.22 -17.08
C LEU A 24 -11.06 -30.57 -17.52
N HIS A 25 -11.82 -31.67 -17.37
CA HIS A 25 -11.37 -33.02 -17.74
C HIS A 25 -11.60 -33.35 -19.22
N SER A 26 -12.58 -32.72 -19.87
CA SER A 26 -12.93 -32.97 -21.28
C SER A 26 -12.17 -32.08 -22.26
N TYR A 27 -11.51 -31.01 -21.80
CA TYR A 27 -10.76 -30.11 -22.66
C TYR A 27 -9.43 -30.72 -23.10
N ARG A 28 -9.47 -31.49 -24.20
CA ARG A 28 -8.29 -32.03 -24.90
C ARG A 28 -8.15 -31.33 -26.25
N GLN A 29 -7.26 -30.35 -26.35
CA GLN A 29 -6.96 -29.68 -27.62
C GLN A 29 -5.98 -30.55 -28.42
N GLY A 30 -6.42 -31.04 -29.58
CA GLY A 30 -5.60 -31.87 -30.48
C GLY A 30 -4.68 -31.10 -31.42
N TRP A 31 -4.69 -29.76 -31.38
CA TRP A 31 -3.96 -28.91 -32.32
C TRP A 31 -2.81 -28.19 -31.60
N LYS A 32 -1.67 -28.04 -32.26
CA LYS A 32 -0.49 -27.35 -31.70
C LYS A 32 -0.80 -25.87 -31.52
N SER A 33 -0.64 -25.37 -30.29
CA SER A 33 -0.77 -23.94 -30.00
C SER A 33 0.25 -23.13 -30.80
N ARG A 34 -0.14 -21.96 -31.30
CA ARG A 34 0.80 -20.98 -31.89
C ARG A 34 1.70 -20.43 -30.78
N HIS A 35 2.91 -20.01 -31.13
CA HIS A 35 3.81 -19.34 -30.19
C HIS A 35 3.06 -18.17 -29.51
N HIS A 36 3.07 -18.15 -28.18
CA HIS A 36 2.42 -17.17 -27.29
C HIS A 36 0.90 -17.29 -27.11
N HIS A 37 0.26 -18.38 -27.54
CA HIS A 37 -1.14 -18.65 -27.23
C HIS A 37 -1.27 -19.48 -25.94
N PHE A 38 -1.89 -18.90 -24.92
CA PHE A 38 -2.21 -19.55 -23.65
C PHE A 38 -3.42 -20.46 -23.83
N MET A 39 -3.32 -21.72 -23.41
CA MET A 39 -4.35 -22.74 -23.62
C MET A 39 -5.21 -22.96 -22.37
N ARG A 40 -4.71 -22.56 -21.20
CA ARG A 40 -5.40 -22.60 -19.92
C ARG A 40 -5.22 -21.26 -19.21
N TYR A 41 -6.19 -20.92 -18.36
CA TYR A 41 -6.11 -19.72 -17.52
C TYR A 41 -4.87 -19.73 -16.60
N SER A 42 -4.38 -20.92 -16.23
CA SER A 42 -3.16 -21.12 -15.44
C SER A 42 -1.87 -20.80 -16.19
N ASP A 43 -1.91 -20.71 -17.52
CA ASP A 43 -0.72 -20.47 -18.35
C ASP A 43 -0.31 -18.99 -18.34
N VAL A 44 -1.24 -18.11 -17.95
CA VAL A 44 -0.97 -16.69 -17.70
C VAL A 44 -0.72 -16.51 -16.21
N LYS A 45 0.56 -16.33 -15.85
CA LYS A 45 0.95 -15.87 -14.51
C LYS A 45 1.25 -14.38 -14.57
N PRO A 46 0.92 -13.58 -13.53
CA PRO A 46 1.44 -12.24 -13.40
C PRO A 46 2.96 -12.27 -13.63
N LYS A 47 3.44 -11.38 -14.50
CA LYS A 47 4.87 -11.31 -14.79
C LYS A 47 5.60 -10.96 -13.49
N ASP A 48 6.45 -11.87 -13.01
CA ASP A 48 7.31 -11.58 -11.87
C ASP A 48 8.24 -10.43 -12.23
N GLU A 49 8.04 -9.27 -11.61
CA GLU A 49 9.00 -8.18 -11.69
C GLU A 49 10.29 -8.62 -11.00
N ARG A 50 11.33 -8.90 -11.80
CA ARG A 50 12.65 -9.22 -11.27
C ARG A 50 13.10 -8.05 -10.39
N ARG A 51 13.17 -8.29 -9.08
CA ARG A 51 13.76 -7.35 -8.14
C ARG A 51 15.24 -7.13 -8.53
N PRO A 52 15.69 -5.88 -8.70
CA PRO A 52 17.08 -5.60 -9.05
C PRO A 52 17.99 -6.12 -7.93
N SER A 53 19.09 -6.76 -8.30
CA SER A 53 20.07 -7.21 -7.32
C SER A 53 20.80 -6.01 -6.69
N LEU A 54 21.43 -6.21 -5.54
CA LEU A 54 22.27 -5.19 -4.91
C LEU A 54 23.40 -4.70 -5.84
N SER A 55 23.91 -5.60 -6.69
CA SER A 55 24.89 -5.25 -7.74
C SER A 55 24.27 -4.33 -8.79
N ASP A 56 23.05 -4.64 -9.25
CA ASP A 56 22.32 -3.82 -10.22
C ASP A 56 22.06 -2.41 -9.64
N ILE A 57 21.68 -2.32 -8.37
CA ILE A 57 21.46 -1.04 -7.68
C ILE A 57 22.77 -0.25 -7.55
N ALA A 58 23.84 -0.88 -7.07
CA ALA A 58 25.15 -0.24 -6.92
C ALA A 58 25.76 0.18 -8.28
N SER A 59 25.26 -0.37 -9.40
CA SER A 59 25.72 -0.01 -10.75
C SER A 59 25.13 1.29 -11.28
N GLN A 60 24.06 1.79 -10.66
CA GLN A 60 23.33 2.91 -11.19
C GLN A 60 24.18 4.19 -11.16
N LYS A 61 24.08 4.97 -12.23
CA LYS A 61 24.70 6.29 -12.32
C LYS A 61 24.24 7.16 -11.16
N GLN A 62 25.20 7.76 -10.46
CA GLN A 62 24.98 8.67 -9.33
C GLN A 62 24.17 8.07 -8.17
N ILE A 63 24.26 6.75 -7.92
CA ILE A 63 23.51 6.09 -6.84
C ILE A 63 23.78 6.71 -5.46
N LEU A 64 25.03 7.10 -5.16
CA LEU A 64 25.37 7.77 -3.89
C LEU A 64 24.70 9.16 -3.76
N GLN A 65 24.53 9.89 -4.87
CA GLN A 65 23.75 11.13 -4.86
C GLN A 65 22.26 10.87 -4.63
N LYS A 66 21.72 9.78 -5.18
CA LYS A 66 20.32 9.39 -4.95
C LYS A 66 20.05 9.05 -3.48
N VAL A 67 21.01 8.43 -2.79
CA VAL A 67 20.92 8.14 -1.34
C VAL A 67 20.81 9.40 -0.49
N ASN A 68 21.31 10.56 -0.97
CA ASN A 68 21.09 11.83 -0.29
C ASN A 68 19.64 12.32 -0.33
N GLY A 69 18.80 11.75 -1.20
CA GLY A 69 17.35 11.87 -1.09
C GLY A 69 16.79 13.29 -1.23
N TRP A 70 17.39 14.14 -2.08
CA TRP A 70 16.92 15.53 -2.29
C TRP A 70 15.41 15.62 -2.60
N LYS A 71 14.84 14.64 -3.30
CA LYS A 71 13.41 14.56 -3.58
C LYS A 71 12.56 14.40 -2.31
N ILE A 72 13.07 13.63 -1.34
CA ILE A 72 12.41 13.42 -0.05
C ILE A 72 12.48 14.71 0.78
N TYR A 73 13.63 15.40 0.78
CA TYR A 73 13.73 16.73 1.40
C TYR A 73 12.81 17.76 0.74
N HIS A 74 12.69 17.73 -0.59
CA HIS A 74 11.76 18.61 -1.30
C HIS A 74 10.30 18.33 -0.93
N LEU A 75 9.91 17.05 -0.89
CA LEU A 75 8.58 16.62 -0.46
C LEU A 75 8.32 17.06 0.99
N ARG A 76 9.31 16.92 1.88
CA ARG A 76 9.25 17.40 3.26
C ARG A 76 8.94 18.91 3.31
N THR A 77 9.64 19.72 2.53
CA THR A 77 9.37 21.17 2.46
C THR A 77 7.95 21.46 1.97
N GLN A 78 7.45 20.72 0.97
CA GLN A 78 6.06 20.87 0.52
C GLN A 78 5.06 20.53 1.63
N MET A 79 5.32 19.49 2.43
CA MET A 79 4.50 19.13 3.59
C MET A 79 4.53 20.22 4.68
N GLU A 80 5.69 20.82 4.95
CA GLU A 80 5.82 21.92 5.91
C GLU A 80 5.03 23.17 5.46
N ASN A 81 5.06 23.48 4.17
CA ASN A 81 4.25 24.56 3.59
C ASN A 81 2.74 24.26 3.73
N MET A 82 2.33 23.01 3.48
CA MET A 82 0.94 22.59 3.67
C MET A 82 0.51 22.71 5.14
N ALA A 83 1.37 22.31 6.09
CA ALA A 83 1.09 22.44 7.52
C ALA A 83 0.90 23.90 7.93
N THR A 84 1.73 24.78 7.37
CA THR A 84 1.66 26.24 7.60
C THR A 84 0.34 26.80 7.05
N SER A 85 -0.03 26.45 5.83
CA SER A 85 -1.30 26.86 5.23
C SER A 85 -2.51 26.35 6.02
N GLU A 86 -2.47 25.10 6.48
CA GLU A 86 -3.55 24.50 7.28
C GLU A 86 -3.73 25.22 8.62
N LYS A 87 -2.62 25.63 9.24
CA LYS A 87 -2.63 26.45 10.46
C LYS A 87 -3.25 27.82 10.22
N GLU A 88 -2.96 28.44 9.07
CA GLU A 88 -3.58 29.70 8.68
C GLU A 88 -5.10 29.54 8.48
N HIS A 89 -5.55 28.48 7.80
CA HIS A 89 -6.97 28.19 7.62
C HIS A 89 -7.69 27.94 8.96
N SER A 90 -7.08 27.14 9.85
CA SER A 90 -7.61 26.90 11.19
C SER A 90 -7.76 28.20 11.97
N SER A 91 -6.74 29.07 11.97
CA SER A 91 -6.80 30.40 12.61
C SER A 91 -7.92 31.27 12.05
N LYS A 92 -8.09 31.33 10.72
CA LYS A 92 -9.19 32.08 10.08
C LYS A 92 -10.57 31.56 10.49
N LEU A 93 -10.75 30.24 10.56
CA LEU A 93 -12.01 29.63 11.01
C LEU A 93 -12.30 29.93 12.48
N THR A 94 -11.29 29.86 13.35
CA THR A 94 -11.44 30.22 14.76
C THR A 94 -11.85 31.68 14.92
N ASN A 95 -11.18 32.60 14.22
CA ASN A 95 -11.54 34.03 14.23
C ASN A 95 -12.97 34.27 13.70
N LEU A 96 -13.38 33.53 12.67
CA LEU A 96 -14.73 33.61 12.10
C LEU A 96 -15.77 33.13 13.12
N LEU A 97 -15.51 31.99 13.78
CA LEU A 97 -16.39 31.45 14.83
C LEU A 97 -16.57 32.47 15.96
N GLU A 98 -15.47 33.01 16.48
CA GLU A 98 -15.52 34.03 17.54
C GLU A 98 -16.32 35.26 17.11
N THR A 99 -16.18 35.68 15.85
CA THR A 99 -16.94 36.82 15.32
C THR A 99 -18.43 36.51 15.27
N PHE A 100 -18.80 35.30 14.85
CA PHE A 100 -20.19 34.89 14.77
C PHE A 100 -20.85 34.79 16.14
N GLU A 101 -20.17 34.17 17.10
CA GLU A 101 -20.64 34.02 18.48
C GLU A 101 -20.78 35.36 19.21
N LYS A 102 -19.96 36.37 18.85
CA LYS A 102 -20.03 37.72 19.44
C LYS A 102 -21.08 38.63 18.80
N LYS A 103 -21.29 38.54 17.48
CA LYS A 103 -22.08 39.52 16.72
C LYS A 103 -23.52 39.12 16.45
N TYR A 104 -23.84 37.84 16.49
CA TYR A 104 -25.16 37.34 16.14
C TYR A 104 -25.84 36.68 17.35
N ASP A 105 -27.17 36.69 17.34
CA ASP A 105 -27.97 36.08 18.40
C ASP A 105 -27.77 34.56 18.42
N SER A 106 -27.44 34.02 19.59
CA SER A 106 -27.28 32.59 19.81
C SER A 106 -28.61 31.83 19.79
N ASN A 107 -29.75 32.51 19.79
CA ASN A 107 -31.06 31.88 19.58
C ASN A 107 -31.42 31.75 18.09
N ASP A 108 -30.67 32.41 17.19
CA ASP A 108 -30.88 32.27 15.76
C ASP A 108 -30.43 30.88 15.29
N ARG A 109 -31.40 30.13 14.74
CA ARG A 109 -31.19 28.76 14.28
C ARG A 109 -30.20 28.67 13.12
N GLU A 110 -30.17 29.67 12.23
CA GLU A 110 -29.25 29.69 11.10
C GLU A 110 -27.82 30.00 11.56
N VAL A 111 -27.67 30.94 12.48
CA VAL A 111 -26.37 31.28 13.11
C VAL A 111 -25.80 30.05 13.81
N ASN A 112 -26.61 29.35 14.60
CA ASN A 112 -26.18 28.11 15.25
C ASN A 112 -25.75 27.04 14.25
N ARG A 113 -26.50 26.86 13.16
CA ARG A 113 -26.13 25.92 12.11
C ARG A 113 -24.77 26.26 11.49
N VAL A 114 -24.51 27.54 11.22
CA VAL A 114 -23.23 27.99 10.67
C VAL A 114 -22.09 27.76 11.68
N ASN A 115 -22.31 28.07 12.97
CA ASN A 115 -21.32 27.85 14.02
C ASN A 115 -20.92 26.37 14.14
N GLU A 116 -21.89 25.45 14.11
CA GLU A 116 -21.60 24.01 14.16
C GLU A 116 -20.81 23.53 12.93
N LEU A 117 -21.09 24.08 11.74
CA LEU A 117 -20.30 23.78 10.55
C LEU A 117 -18.85 24.30 10.68
N ILE A 118 -18.67 25.51 11.21
CA ILE A 118 -17.33 26.08 11.43
C ILE A 118 -16.56 25.24 12.46
N LYS A 119 -17.18 24.86 13.58
CA LYS A 119 -16.58 23.98 14.59
C LYS A 119 -16.17 22.62 13.99
N GLY A 120 -17.04 22.03 13.17
CA GLY A 120 -16.73 20.80 12.45
C GLY A 120 -15.54 20.95 11.49
N ASN A 121 -15.39 22.10 10.83
CA ASN A 121 -14.22 22.39 10.00
C ASN A 121 -12.94 22.52 10.84
N ILE A 122 -12.99 23.24 11.96
CA ILE A 122 -11.85 23.38 12.87
C ILE A 122 -11.37 22.01 13.36
N GLN A 123 -12.31 21.12 13.74
CA GLN A 123 -11.97 19.77 14.16
C GLN A 123 -11.28 18.98 13.04
N ARG A 124 -11.80 19.04 11.81
CA ARG A 124 -11.18 18.37 10.66
C ARG A 124 -9.77 18.90 10.37
N ASN A 125 -9.59 20.22 10.43
CA ASN A 125 -8.27 20.84 10.22
C ASN A 125 -7.26 20.36 11.27
N ASN A 126 -7.66 20.25 12.54
CA ASN A 126 -6.79 19.73 13.60
C ASN A 126 -6.37 18.28 13.32
N VAL A 127 -7.30 17.42 12.89
CA VAL A 127 -6.99 16.03 12.50
C VAL A 127 -6.01 16.00 11.33
N VAL A 128 -6.20 16.84 10.32
CA VAL A 128 -5.29 16.94 9.17
C VAL A 128 -3.89 17.38 9.61
N GLN A 129 -3.78 18.34 10.53
CA GLN A 129 -2.49 18.77 11.08
C GLN A 129 -1.75 17.64 11.78
N ASP A 130 -2.45 16.88 12.64
CA ASP A 130 -1.86 15.74 13.35
C ASP A 130 -1.36 14.66 12.37
N GLN A 131 -2.18 14.32 11.38
CA GLN A 131 -1.81 13.35 10.34
C GLN A 131 -0.63 13.83 9.49
N LEU A 132 -0.53 15.12 9.20
CA LEU A 132 0.56 15.68 8.44
C LEU A 132 1.89 15.64 9.21
N LEU A 133 1.85 15.88 10.53
CA LEU A 133 2.99 15.72 11.42
C LEU A 133 3.44 14.26 11.51
N GLU A 134 2.51 13.32 11.64
CA GLU A 134 2.82 11.89 11.64
C GLU A 134 3.44 11.43 10.31
N ALA A 135 2.84 11.83 9.19
CA ALA A 135 3.34 11.52 7.85
C ALA A 135 4.73 12.12 7.61
N HIS A 136 5.01 13.32 8.13
CA HIS A 136 6.35 13.94 8.08
C HIS A 136 7.36 13.09 8.85
N GLY A 137 6.99 12.64 10.06
CA GLY A 137 7.80 11.72 10.84
C GLY A 137 8.12 10.44 10.07
N HIS A 138 7.10 9.79 9.49
CA HIS A 138 7.26 8.59 8.66
C HIS A 138 8.16 8.80 7.44
N LEU A 139 8.04 9.96 6.77
CA LEU A 139 8.89 10.30 5.64
C LEU A 139 10.37 10.35 6.04
N MET A 140 10.67 10.91 7.22
CA MET A 140 12.05 11.02 7.70
C MET A 140 12.63 9.68 8.15
N LYS A 141 11.80 8.71 8.58
CA LYS A 141 12.26 7.36 8.91
C LYS A 141 12.94 6.64 7.75
N ILE A 142 12.65 7.01 6.49
CA ILE A 142 13.32 6.47 5.30
C ILE A 142 14.86 6.61 5.39
N PHE A 143 15.34 7.63 6.10
CA PHE A 143 16.77 7.89 6.25
C PHE A 143 17.44 7.19 7.44
N GLU A 144 16.71 6.45 8.28
CA GLU A 144 17.27 5.75 9.45
C GLU A 144 18.42 4.80 9.05
N HIS A 145 18.30 4.15 7.90
CA HIS A 145 19.31 3.22 7.38
C HIS A 145 20.24 3.83 6.32
N LYS A 146 20.26 5.16 6.17
CA LYS A 146 21.02 5.84 5.11
C LYS A 146 22.50 5.43 5.11
N ASN A 147 23.13 5.39 6.28
CA ASN A 147 24.55 5.02 6.41
C ASN A 147 24.78 3.56 6.00
N THR A 148 23.97 2.63 6.53
CA THR A 148 24.04 1.21 6.19
C THR A 148 23.87 0.97 4.69
N VAL A 149 22.90 1.64 4.06
CA VAL A 149 22.67 1.56 2.61
C VAL A 149 23.86 2.11 1.83
N THR A 150 24.43 3.23 2.27
CA THR A 150 25.62 3.85 1.67
C THR A 150 26.82 2.89 1.70
N ASP A 151 27.05 2.23 2.83
CA ASP A 151 28.13 1.26 3.01
C ASP A 151 27.95 0.05 2.09
N LEU A 152 26.73 -0.49 2.02
CA LEU A 152 26.42 -1.63 1.16
C LEU A 152 26.63 -1.29 -0.32
N ILE A 153 26.17 -0.12 -0.76
CA ILE A 153 26.37 0.36 -2.14
C ILE A 153 27.86 0.50 -2.44
N THR A 154 28.63 1.12 -1.55
CA THR A 154 30.07 1.36 -1.74
C THR A 154 30.85 0.05 -1.81
N LYS A 155 30.59 -0.89 -0.88
CA LYS A 155 31.21 -2.23 -0.86
C LYS A 155 30.96 -3.01 -2.15
N ASN A 156 29.76 -2.92 -2.72
CA ASN A 156 29.39 -3.64 -3.95
C ASN A 156 29.80 -2.91 -5.24
N GLY A 157 29.95 -1.58 -5.21
CA GLY A 157 30.54 -0.80 -6.29
C GLY A 157 32.02 -1.13 -6.50
N ASN A 158 32.80 -1.21 -5.41
CA ASN A 158 34.25 -1.42 -5.45
C ASN A 158 34.69 -2.82 -5.91
N ARG A 159 33.85 -3.85 -5.76
CA ARG A 159 34.14 -5.21 -6.29
C ARG A 159 34.31 -5.24 -7.81
N ARG A 160 33.82 -4.22 -8.54
CA ARG A 160 33.95 -4.11 -10.00
C ARG A 160 35.24 -3.42 -10.46
N THR A 161 35.79 -2.49 -9.69
CA THR A 161 37.08 -1.86 -10.00
C THR A 161 38.22 -2.88 -9.91
N ILE A 162 38.13 -3.83 -8.98
CA ILE A 162 39.13 -4.90 -8.81
C ILE A 162 39.17 -5.82 -10.04
N LYS A 163 38.01 -6.28 -10.53
CA LYS A 163 37.94 -7.19 -11.71
C LYS A 163 38.43 -6.59 -13.03
N LYS A 164 38.58 -5.26 -13.12
CA LYS A 164 39.18 -4.59 -14.30
C LYS A 164 40.69 -4.42 -14.18
N LYS A 165 41.27 -4.56 -12.99
CA LYS A 165 42.71 -4.37 -12.76
C LYS A 165 43.55 -5.62 -13.06
N ASP A 166 42.94 -6.81 -13.08
CA ASP A 166 43.64 -8.08 -13.36
C ASP A 166 43.84 -8.37 -14.87
N LYS A 167 43.97 -7.33 -15.70
CA LYS A 167 44.16 -7.45 -17.17
C LYS A 167 45.40 -6.75 -17.72
N TYR A 168 46.39 -6.50 -16.88
CA TYR A 168 47.71 -6.01 -17.32
C TYR A 168 48.81 -6.85 -16.70
#